data_AF-A0A8H4QIY6-F1
#
_entry.id   AF-A0A8H4QIY6-F1
#
_cell.length_a   1.000
_cell.length_b   1.000
_cell.length_c   1.000
_cell.angle_alpha   90.00
_cell.angle_beta   90.00
_cell.angle_gamma   90.00
#
_symmetry.space_group_name_H-M   'P 1'
#
loop_
_entity.id
_entity.type
_entity.pdbx_description
1 polymer ?
#
loop_
_entity_poly.entity_id
_entity_poly.type
_entity_poly.pdbx_seq_one_letter_code
_entity_poly.pdbx_strand_id
1 'polypeptide(L)'
;MAKPRRRGNKRRKQARSALPLAAGLPADILWKIIDIISRGRSPDPGHHTITYIRHISQVCRLWREVTLQSTSVWGNMIDINFLSRASEEWKSEIMRRTGRAGLSISGSLVPSREGTPDTASPTLTEIPNPATPILVDLLEHDWERVVALRLVFQTFEEGPLRDVLKIFWTKPALILEEFSIAFMFDSAEPVSIPPGAVIFLDNAPHLRSFCWQGLHSDLRAGWVKQLSQLYLPQVCSVQRALDIIRECPRLQKLTYDSHILHSAELVLEKVNLPELCSLNLKADFTACSALLTYITPNPACLLKWTYEKSTRLLPKI
;
A
#
# COMPACT_ATOMS: atom_id res chain seq x y z
N MET A 1 30.93 -25.15 -34.63
CA MET A 1 30.03 -24.22 -35.37
C MET A 1 28.58 -24.60 -35.11
N ALA A 2 27.88 -23.88 -34.22
CA ALA A 2 26.48 -24.16 -33.86
C ALA A 2 25.55 -23.07 -34.43
N LYS A 3 24.52 -23.48 -35.20
CA LYS A 3 23.53 -22.58 -35.83
C LYS A 3 22.53 -22.02 -34.80
N PRO A 4 22.19 -20.71 -34.83
CA PRO A 4 21.21 -20.14 -33.91
C PRO A 4 19.76 -20.53 -34.27
N ARG A 5 19.00 -20.92 -33.24
CA ARG A 5 17.61 -21.42 -33.30
C ARG A 5 16.60 -20.33 -33.66
N ARG A 6 15.82 -20.58 -34.73
CA ARG A 6 14.65 -19.81 -35.22
C ARG A 6 13.43 -19.81 -34.26
N ARG A 7 13.54 -19.29 -33.03
CA ARG A 7 12.37 -19.15 -32.12
C ARG A 7 11.55 -17.86 -32.29
N GLY A 8 12.02 -16.87 -33.06
CA GLY A 8 11.37 -15.55 -33.17
C GLY A 8 10.11 -15.46 -34.05
N ASN A 9 9.92 -16.36 -35.03
CA ASN A 9 8.89 -16.15 -36.06
C ASN A 9 7.46 -16.56 -35.68
N LYS A 10 7.26 -17.46 -34.70
CA LYS A 10 5.90 -17.87 -34.28
C LYS A 10 5.18 -16.78 -33.47
N ARG A 11 5.87 -16.08 -32.56
CA ARG A 11 5.27 -15.02 -31.72
C ARG A 11 4.80 -13.81 -32.54
N ARG A 12 5.53 -13.43 -33.60
CA ARG A 12 5.14 -12.32 -34.49
C ARG A 12 3.86 -12.59 -35.30
N LYS A 13 3.58 -13.84 -35.68
CA LYS A 13 2.35 -14.18 -36.41
C LYS A 13 1.10 -14.16 -35.50
N GLN A 14 1.20 -14.66 -34.27
CA GLN A 14 0.08 -14.60 -33.30
C GLN A 14 -0.25 -13.17 -32.85
N ALA A 15 0.75 -12.30 -32.68
CA ALA A 15 0.50 -10.90 -32.33
C ALA A 15 -0.27 -10.14 -33.42
N ARG A 16 -0.06 -10.48 -34.70
CA ARG A 16 -0.75 -9.84 -35.82
C ARG A 16 -2.22 -10.23 -35.97
N SER A 17 -2.63 -11.41 -35.52
CA SER A 17 -4.03 -11.85 -35.60
C SER A 17 -4.92 -11.30 -34.48
N ALA A 18 -4.34 -10.80 -33.38
CA ALA A 18 -5.09 -10.25 -32.24
C ALA A 18 -5.38 -8.73 -32.35
N LEU A 19 -4.62 -8.00 -33.16
CA LEU A 19 -4.77 -6.55 -33.36
C LEU A 19 -6.17 -6.10 -33.85
N PRO A 20 -6.85 -6.84 -34.76
CA PRO A 20 -8.19 -6.43 -35.23
C PRO A 20 -9.24 -6.45 -34.11
N LEU A 21 -9.15 -7.40 -33.18
CA LEU A 21 -10.09 -7.53 -32.06
C LEU A 21 -9.90 -6.40 -31.04
N ALA A 22 -8.66 -5.98 -30.79
CA ALA A 22 -8.37 -4.89 -29.85
C ALA A 22 -8.77 -3.50 -30.39
N ALA A 23 -8.79 -3.32 -31.72
CA ALA A 23 -9.18 -2.06 -32.36
C ALA A 23 -10.70 -1.84 -32.42
N GLY A 24 -11.50 -2.90 -32.26
CA GLY A 24 -12.97 -2.83 -32.33
C GLY A 24 -13.68 -2.63 -30.99
N LEU A 25 -12.95 -2.49 -29.88
CA LEU A 25 -13.57 -2.28 -28.57
C LEU A 25 -14.13 -0.86 -28.45
N PRO A 26 -15.37 -0.70 -27.93
CA PRO A 26 -15.90 0.61 -27.54
C PRO A 26 -14.99 1.34 -26.54
N ALA A 27 -14.97 2.67 -26.62
CA ALA A 27 -14.05 3.50 -25.84
C ALA A 27 -14.28 3.41 -24.32
N ASP A 28 -15.51 3.19 -23.88
CA ASP A 28 -15.92 2.99 -22.48
C ASP A 28 -15.40 1.67 -21.91
N ILE A 29 -15.49 0.58 -22.67
CA ILE A 29 -14.93 -0.73 -22.30
C ILE A 29 -13.40 -0.62 -22.21
N LEU A 30 -12.80 0.04 -23.18
CA LEU A 30 -11.37 0.28 -23.20
C LEU A 30 -10.91 1.10 -22.00
N TRP A 31 -11.61 2.20 -21.70
CA TRP A 31 -11.36 2.99 -20.51
C TRP A 31 -11.44 2.15 -19.24
N LYS A 32 -12.45 1.28 -19.13
CA LYS A 32 -12.62 0.41 -17.96
C LYS A 32 -11.46 -0.58 -17.79
N ILE A 33 -10.97 -1.14 -18.89
CA ILE A 33 -9.78 -2.01 -18.89
C ILE A 33 -8.56 -1.23 -18.40
N ILE A 34 -8.34 -0.02 -18.93
CA ILE A 34 -7.22 0.86 -18.55
C ILE A 34 -7.32 1.25 -17.07
N ASP A 35 -8.52 1.61 -16.59
CA ASP A 35 -8.79 1.94 -15.19
C ASP A 35 -8.45 0.76 -14.27
N ILE A 36 -8.88 -0.46 -14.60
CA ILE A 36 -8.54 -1.67 -13.84
C ILE A 36 -7.03 -1.89 -13.79
N ILE A 37 -6.33 -1.73 -14.92
CA ILE A 37 -4.87 -1.87 -14.98
C ILE A 37 -4.18 -0.79 -14.15
N SER A 38 -4.70 0.44 -14.18
CA SER A 38 -4.14 1.58 -13.44
C SER A 38 -4.23 1.41 -11.93
N ARG A 39 -5.29 0.76 -11.44
CA ARG A 39 -5.51 0.47 -10.01
C ARG A 39 -4.85 -0.84 -9.55
N GLY A 40 -4.54 -1.73 -10.49
CA GLY A 40 -3.90 -2.99 -10.20
C GLY A 40 -2.50 -2.77 -9.61
N ARG A 41 -2.20 -3.46 -8.51
CA ARG A 41 -0.80 -3.57 -8.05
C ARG A 41 -0.08 -4.53 -9.00
N SER A 42 1.04 -4.08 -9.57
CA SER A 42 1.93 -4.99 -10.28
C SER A 42 2.39 -6.07 -9.30
N PRO A 43 2.22 -7.37 -9.61
CA PRO A 43 2.76 -8.43 -8.78
C PRO A 43 4.30 -8.46 -8.83
N ASP A 44 4.90 -7.82 -9.83
CA ASP A 44 6.34 -7.73 -10.00
C ASP A 44 6.85 -6.38 -9.44
N PRO A 45 7.71 -6.41 -8.39
CA PRO A 45 8.27 -5.22 -7.76
C PRO A 45 9.17 -4.37 -8.69
N GLY A 46 9.51 -4.85 -9.89
CA GLY A 46 10.26 -4.09 -10.89
C GLY A 46 9.42 -3.36 -11.95
N HIS A 47 8.11 -3.60 -12.01
CA HIS A 47 7.28 -3.07 -13.09
C HIS A 47 6.33 -1.98 -12.60
N HIS A 48 6.66 -0.73 -12.92
CA HIS A 48 5.81 0.43 -12.65
C HIS A 48 4.57 0.44 -13.55
N THR A 49 3.39 0.72 -12.99
CA THR A 49 2.11 0.79 -13.72
C THR A 49 2.17 1.74 -14.92
N ILE A 50 2.96 2.81 -14.81
CA ILE A 50 3.20 3.77 -15.90
C ILE A 50 3.82 3.16 -17.15
N THR A 51 4.67 2.14 -17.01
CA THR A 51 5.26 1.43 -18.13
C THR A 51 4.19 0.64 -18.88
N TYR A 52 3.28 -0.04 -18.18
CA TYR A 52 2.18 -0.77 -18.80
C TYR A 52 1.24 0.17 -19.57
N ILE A 53 0.89 1.30 -18.97
CA ILE A 53 -0.02 2.26 -19.57
C ILE A 53 0.62 2.95 -20.77
N ARG A 54 1.93 3.20 -20.73
CA ARG A 54 2.69 3.62 -21.90
C ARG A 54 2.62 2.59 -23.02
N HIS A 55 2.78 1.29 -22.73
CA HIS A 55 2.67 0.24 -23.74
C HIS A 55 1.25 0.12 -24.31
N ILE A 56 0.23 0.20 -23.46
CA ILE A 56 -1.20 0.23 -23.81
C ILE A 56 -1.49 1.39 -24.78
N SER A 57 -0.90 2.57 -24.53
CA SER A 57 -1.04 3.74 -25.42
C SER A 57 -0.39 3.57 -26.81
N GLN A 58 0.35 2.48 -27.05
CA GLN A 58 1.03 2.18 -28.31
C GLN A 58 0.31 1.11 -29.14
N VAL A 59 -0.80 0.55 -28.67
CA VAL A 59 -1.54 -0.50 -29.40
C VAL A 59 -2.15 0.03 -30.69
N CYS A 60 -2.95 1.09 -30.61
CA CYS A 60 -3.51 1.80 -31.77
C CYS A 60 -3.89 3.25 -31.38
N ARG A 61 -4.36 4.03 -32.36
CA ARG A 61 -4.72 5.45 -32.14
C ARG A 61 -5.82 5.63 -31.08
N LEU A 62 -6.85 4.79 -31.10
CA LEU A 62 -7.94 4.86 -30.12
C LEU A 62 -7.44 4.61 -28.69
N TRP A 63 -6.62 3.57 -28.49
CA TRP A 63 -6.01 3.27 -27.20
C TRP A 63 -5.12 4.40 -26.70
N ARG A 64 -4.34 4.99 -27.60
CA ARG A 64 -3.54 6.17 -27.29
C ARG A 64 -4.42 7.32 -26.81
N GLU A 65 -5.47 7.64 -27.57
CA GLU A 65 -6.35 8.77 -27.27
C GLU A 65 -7.05 8.62 -25.93
N VAL A 66 -7.71 7.47 -25.70
CA VAL A 66 -8.39 7.17 -24.44
C VAL A 66 -7.42 7.23 -23.26
N THR A 67 -6.24 6.60 -23.39
CA THR A 67 -5.23 6.59 -22.33
C THR A 67 -4.71 8.01 -22.02
N LEU A 68 -4.38 8.79 -23.05
CA LEU A 68 -3.78 10.11 -22.88
C LEU A 68 -4.77 11.15 -22.34
N GLN A 69 -6.08 11.00 -22.60
CA GLN A 69 -7.13 11.90 -22.14
C GLN A 69 -7.69 11.53 -20.74
N SER A 70 -7.39 10.34 -20.24
CA SER A 70 -7.94 9.84 -18.97
C SER A 70 -7.19 10.35 -17.74
N THR A 71 -7.54 11.52 -17.23
CA THR A 71 -6.87 12.13 -16.06
C THR A 71 -6.84 11.23 -14.83
N SER A 72 -7.93 10.48 -14.56
CA SER A 72 -8.01 9.53 -13.44
C SER A 72 -7.04 8.37 -13.55
N VAL A 73 -6.74 7.92 -14.77
CA VAL A 73 -5.74 6.87 -15.02
C VAL A 73 -4.37 7.38 -14.58
N TRP A 74 -3.97 8.58 -15.01
CA TRP A 74 -2.70 9.18 -14.62
C TRP A 74 -2.61 9.47 -13.12
N GLY A 75 -3.70 9.93 -12.49
CA GLY A 75 -3.77 10.14 -11.05
C GLY A 75 -3.63 8.85 -10.24
N ASN A 76 -4.06 7.70 -10.78
CA ASN A 76 -4.00 6.41 -10.08
C ASN A 76 -2.59 5.77 -10.06
N MET A 77 -1.61 6.34 -10.74
CA MET A 77 -0.35 5.68 -11.07
C MET A 77 0.88 6.41 -10.52
N ILE A 78 0.69 7.24 -9.50
CA ILE A 78 1.77 8.03 -8.93
C ILE A 78 2.67 7.11 -8.11
N ASP A 79 3.81 6.75 -8.70
CA ASP A 79 4.86 5.97 -8.08
C ASP A 79 6.06 6.87 -7.78
N ILE A 80 6.33 7.13 -6.49
CA ILE A 80 7.38 8.07 -6.08
C ILE A 80 8.79 7.58 -6.42
N ASN A 81 9.01 6.26 -6.50
CA ASN A 81 10.31 5.71 -6.94
C ASN A 81 10.53 5.88 -8.42
N PHE A 82 9.46 5.78 -9.21
CA PHE A 82 9.52 6.08 -10.63
C PHE A 82 9.77 7.59 -10.84
N LEU A 83 9.01 8.44 -10.14
CA LEU A 83 9.16 9.89 -10.25
C LEU A 83 10.54 10.37 -9.81
N SER A 84 11.16 9.78 -8.79
CA SER A 84 12.51 10.18 -8.36
C SER A 84 13.60 9.96 -9.40
N ARG A 85 13.36 9.10 -10.39
CA ARG A 85 14.28 8.81 -11.49
C ARG A 85 13.86 9.48 -12.81
N ALA A 86 12.69 10.11 -12.85
CA ALA A 86 12.18 10.79 -14.03
C ALA A 86 12.83 12.16 -14.22
N SER A 87 12.91 12.63 -15.47
CA SER A 87 13.28 14.02 -15.75
C SER A 87 12.17 14.98 -15.28
N GLU A 88 12.52 16.23 -15.00
CA GLU A 88 11.56 17.24 -14.54
C GLU A 88 10.43 17.49 -15.56
N GLU A 89 10.73 17.44 -16.85
CA GLU A 89 9.72 17.55 -17.91
C GLU A 89 8.72 16.39 -17.84
N TRP A 90 9.20 15.19 -17.54
CA TRP A 90 8.35 14.02 -17.44
C TRP A 90 7.50 14.03 -16.16
N LYS A 91 8.07 14.47 -15.03
CA LYS A 91 7.29 14.69 -13.79
C LYS A 91 6.19 15.71 -14.03
N SER A 92 6.54 16.85 -14.63
CA SER A 92 5.60 17.93 -14.97
C SER A 92 4.50 17.44 -15.92
N GLU A 93 4.85 16.63 -16.93
CA GLU A 93 3.88 16.07 -17.86
C GLU A 93 2.93 15.06 -17.18
N ILE A 94 3.43 14.21 -16.28
CA ILE A 94 2.57 13.31 -15.48
C ILE A 94 1.60 14.15 -14.64
N MET A 95 2.11 15.11 -13.87
CA MET A 95 1.29 15.96 -13.01
C MET A 95 0.25 16.75 -13.80
N ARG A 96 0.64 17.34 -14.95
CA ARG A 96 -0.28 18.01 -15.87
C ARG A 96 -1.40 17.09 -16.37
N ARG A 97 -1.09 15.82 -16.66
CA ARG A 97 -2.07 14.83 -17.09
C ARG A 97 -3.01 14.36 -15.98
N THR A 98 -2.57 14.37 -14.72
CA THR A 98 -3.50 14.11 -13.60
C THR A 98 -4.60 15.16 -13.51
N GLY A 99 -4.35 16.38 -14.00
CA GLY A 99 -5.31 17.49 -13.95
C GLY A 99 -5.78 17.75 -12.51
N ARG A 100 -7.08 17.53 -12.26
CA ARG A 100 -7.71 17.61 -10.94
C ARG A 100 -8.16 16.25 -10.39
N ALA A 101 -7.78 15.15 -11.03
CA ALA A 101 -8.17 13.82 -10.59
C ALA A 101 -7.60 13.50 -9.20
N GLY A 102 -8.24 12.57 -8.50
CA GLY A 102 -7.70 12.02 -7.27
C GLY A 102 -6.36 11.32 -7.51
N LEU A 103 -5.46 11.41 -6.53
CA LEU A 103 -4.12 10.83 -6.59
C LEU A 103 -4.06 9.54 -5.77
N SER A 104 -3.56 8.49 -6.40
CA SER A 104 -3.15 7.27 -5.74
C SER A 104 -1.63 7.21 -5.73
N ILE A 105 -1.04 7.49 -4.58
CA ILE A 105 0.41 7.57 -4.39
C ILE A 105 0.91 6.24 -3.82
N SER A 106 1.96 5.72 -4.40
CA SER A 106 2.64 4.54 -3.90
C SER A 106 4.15 4.63 -4.03
N GLY A 107 4.86 3.88 -3.20
CA GLY A 107 6.29 3.65 -3.39
C GLY A 107 6.95 3.15 -2.13
N SER A 108 8.27 3.05 -2.19
CA SER A 108 9.12 2.47 -1.19
C SER A 108 10.29 3.39 -0.88
N LEU A 109 10.41 3.79 0.37
CA LEU A 109 11.47 4.66 0.88
C LEU A 109 12.58 3.80 1.45
N VAL A 110 13.25 3.06 0.55
CA VAL A 110 14.42 2.23 0.84
C VAL A 110 15.67 3.02 0.46
N PRO A 111 16.58 3.34 1.38
CA PRO A 111 17.88 3.91 1.03
C PRO A 111 18.56 3.07 -0.07
N SER A 112 18.99 3.72 -1.13
CA SER A 112 19.78 3.06 -2.17
C SER A 112 21.13 2.67 -1.57
N ARG A 113 21.39 1.36 -1.43
CA ARG A 113 22.73 0.85 -1.15
C ARG A 113 23.57 0.92 -2.43
N GLU A 114 23.95 2.12 -2.84
CA GLU A 114 24.99 2.30 -3.85
C GLU A 114 26.36 2.15 -3.18
N GLY A 115 26.76 0.90 -2.98
CA GLY A 115 28.07 0.54 -2.48
C GLY A 115 28.37 -0.90 -2.86
N THR A 116 29.45 -1.12 -3.60
CA THR A 116 29.99 -2.46 -3.81
C THR A 116 30.28 -3.10 -2.44
N PRO A 117 29.87 -4.35 -2.20
CA PRO A 117 29.98 -5.01 -0.89
C PRO A 117 31.42 -5.24 -0.37
N ASP A 118 32.45 -4.73 -1.04
CA ASP A 118 33.84 -5.17 -0.86
C ASP A 118 34.71 -4.30 0.05
N THR A 119 34.21 -3.17 0.59
CA THR A 119 34.98 -2.35 1.54
C THR A 119 34.36 -2.40 2.93
N ALA A 120 35.03 -3.14 3.82
CA ALA A 120 34.65 -3.43 5.20
C ALA A 120 34.68 -2.22 6.17
N SER A 121 34.29 -1.02 5.72
CA SER A 121 34.25 0.17 6.57
C SER A 121 32.80 0.62 6.81
N PRO A 122 32.29 0.57 8.06
CA PRO A 122 30.88 0.77 8.37
C PRO A 122 30.48 2.23 8.61
N THR A 123 31.28 3.22 8.20
CA THR A 123 30.81 4.62 8.14
C THR A 123 29.91 4.79 6.92
N LEU A 124 28.75 4.14 6.96
CA LEU A 124 27.64 4.33 6.05
C LEU A 124 27.07 5.71 6.30
N THR A 125 27.57 6.73 5.60
CA THR A 125 26.82 7.96 5.39
C THR A 125 25.56 7.58 4.61
N GLU A 126 24.43 7.50 5.31
CA GLU A 126 23.12 7.23 4.71
C GLU A 126 22.83 8.30 3.65
N ILE A 127 22.76 7.87 2.39
CA ILE A 127 22.36 8.76 1.31
C ILE A 127 20.84 8.90 1.40
N PRO A 128 20.30 10.13 1.56
CA PRO A 128 18.87 10.35 1.63
C PRO A 128 18.17 9.77 0.39
N ASN A 129 17.04 9.10 0.59
CA ASN A 129 16.28 8.57 -0.53
C ASN A 129 15.77 9.72 -1.42
N PRO A 130 16.09 9.75 -2.73
CA PRO A 130 15.67 10.84 -3.63
C PRO A 130 14.16 10.91 -3.85
N ALA A 131 13.39 9.88 -3.47
CA ALA A 131 11.93 9.91 -3.51
C ALA A 131 11.30 10.64 -2.32
N THR A 132 12.03 10.84 -1.21
CA THR A 132 11.50 11.53 -0.03
C THR A 132 11.10 12.97 -0.35
N PRO A 133 11.95 13.83 -0.93
CA PRO A 133 11.57 15.22 -1.19
C PRO A 133 10.36 15.32 -2.12
N ILE A 134 10.26 14.42 -3.10
CA ILE A 134 9.14 14.37 -4.05
C ILE A 134 7.85 13.97 -3.35
N LEU A 135 7.90 12.99 -2.44
CA LEU A 135 6.74 12.61 -1.65
C LEU A 135 6.28 13.76 -0.76
N VAL A 136 7.21 14.39 -0.03
CA VAL A 136 6.88 15.52 0.85
C VAL A 136 6.26 16.66 0.04
N ASP A 137 6.89 17.07 -1.06
CA ASP A 137 6.37 18.12 -1.95
C ASP A 137 4.96 17.78 -2.47
N LEU A 138 4.75 16.56 -2.94
CA LEU A 138 3.44 16.10 -3.43
C LEU A 138 2.37 16.10 -2.33
N LEU A 139 2.70 15.65 -1.12
CA LEU A 139 1.79 15.66 0.02
C LEU A 139 1.56 17.08 0.56
N GLU A 140 2.52 17.98 0.43
CA GLU A 140 2.33 19.38 0.85
C GLU A 140 1.34 20.11 -0.07
N HIS A 141 1.43 19.88 -1.38
CA HIS A 141 0.63 20.61 -2.37
C HIS A 141 -0.68 19.93 -2.76
N ASP A 142 -0.73 18.60 -2.84
CA ASP A 142 -1.86 17.86 -3.40
C ASP A 142 -2.60 16.97 -2.38
N TRP A 143 -2.37 17.12 -1.07
CA TRP A 143 -3.00 16.28 -0.03
C TRP A 143 -4.52 16.15 -0.15
N GLU A 144 -5.21 17.26 -0.45
CA GLU A 144 -6.66 17.30 -0.57
C GLU A 144 -7.21 16.42 -1.70
N ARG A 145 -6.35 16.03 -2.65
CA ARG A 145 -6.68 15.17 -3.77
C ARG A 145 -6.21 13.73 -3.57
N VAL A 146 -5.51 13.41 -2.48
CA VAL A 146 -5.00 12.05 -2.25
C VAL A 146 -6.15 11.12 -1.85
N VAL A 147 -6.44 10.16 -2.74
CA VAL A 147 -7.48 9.14 -2.55
C VAL A 147 -6.88 7.84 -2.01
N ALA A 148 -5.62 7.55 -2.35
CA ALA A 148 -4.92 6.39 -1.80
C ALA A 148 -3.45 6.69 -1.55
N LEU A 149 -2.94 6.24 -0.41
CA LEU A 149 -1.53 6.36 -0.04
C LEU A 149 -0.98 5.02 0.43
N ARG A 150 0.06 4.52 -0.26
CA ARG A 150 0.66 3.21 -0.01
C ARG A 150 2.18 3.30 0.03
N LEU A 151 2.75 3.43 1.21
CA LEU A 151 4.19 3.61 1.40
C LEU A 151 4.80 2.42 2.14
N VAL A 152 6.00 2.04 1.72
CA VAL A 152 6.82 1.03 2.38
C VAL A 152 8.14 1.64 2.79
N PHE A 153 8.44 1.69 4.07
CA PHE A 153 9.69 2.22 4.62
C PHE A 153 10.67 1.08 4.92
N GLN A 154 11.96 1.30 4.72
CA GLN A 154 12.96 0.33 5.18
C GLN A 154 13.23 0.47 6.67
N THR A 155 13.51 1.69 7.12
CA THR A 155 13.92 2.02 8.50
C THR A 155 13.03 3.13 9.07
N PHE A 156 13.12 3.33 10.39
CA PHE A 156 12.47 4.42 11.12
C PHE A 156 13.43 5.61 11.27
N GLU A 157 14.17 5.95 10.21
CA GLU A 157 14.99 7.15 10.24
C GLU A 157 14.10 8.36 10.43
N GLU A 158 14.35 9.11 11.51
CA GLU A 158 13.44 10.14 11.99
C GLU A 158 13.22 11.25 10.97
N GLY A 159 14.17 11.58 10.10
CA GLY A 159 14.06 12.74 9.19
C GLY A 159 12.92 12.62 8.18
N PRO A 160 13.07 11.81 7.11
CA PRO A 160 12.07 11.64 6.05
C PRO A 160 10.67 11.30 6.55
N LEU A 161 10.60 10.41 7.54
CA LEU A 161 9.34 9.94 8.07
C LEU A 161 8.65 11.06 8.86
N ARG A 162 9.37 11.85 9.65
CA ARG A 162 8.77 12.94 10.44
C ARG A 162 8.11 14.01 9.58
N ASP A 163 8.70 14.37 8.44
CA ASP A 163 8.09 15.35 7.52
C ASP A 163 6.78 14.82 6.93
N VAL A 164 6.77 13.55 6.53
CA VAL A 164 5.55 12.88 6.04
C VAL A 164 4.50 12.77 7.15
N LEU A 165 4.89 12.36 8.36
CA LEU A 165 3.98 12.21 9.50
C LEU A 165 3.41 13.54 9.98
N LYS A 166 4.21 14.61 9.92
CA LYS A 166 3.74 15.98 10.22
C LYS A 166 2.53 16.32 9.37
N ILE A 167 2.50 15.93 8.09
CA ILE A 167 1.35 16.16 7.21
C ILE A 167 0.12 15.39 7.72
N PHE A 168 0.28 14.12 8.09
CA PHE A 168 -0.83 13.29 8.59
C PHE A 168 -1.42 13.81 9.91
N TRP A 169 -0.62 14.46 10.75
CA TRP A 169 -1.08 15.04 12.02
C TRP A 169 -1.60 16.48 11.89
N THR A 170 -1.31 17.17 10.78
CA THR A 170 -1.67 18.60 10.63
C THR A 170 -2.75 18.85 9.58
N LYS A 171 -3.10 17.87 8.75
CA LYS A 171 -4.10 18.03 7.69
C LYS A 171 -5.21 16.98 7.78
N PRO A 172 -6.48 17.36 7.51
CA PRO A 172 -7.58 16.41 7.38
C PRO A 172 -7.48 15.63 6.06
N ALA A 173 -8.03 14.42 6.00
CA ALA A 173 -7.97 13.53 4.84
C ALA A 173 -9.35 13.40 4.17
N LEU A 174 -9.81 14.48 3.53
CA LEU A 174 -11.20 14.63 3.12
C LEU A 174 -11.69 13.61 2.10
N ILE A 175 -10.84 13.12 1.20
CA ILE A 175 -11.22 12.14 0.16
C ILE A 175 -10.39 10.86 0.21
N LEU A 176 -9.57 10.68 1.24
CA LEU A 176 -8.68 9.53 1.37
C LEU A 176 -9.50 8.26 1.63
N GLU A 177 -9.40 7.28 0.76
CA GLU A 177 -10.10 5.99 0.82
C GLU A 177 -9.21 4.85 1.30
N GLU A 178 -7.92 4.87 0.94
CA GLU A 178 -6.93 3.85 1.32
C GLU A 178 -5.69 4.50 1.93
N PHE A 179 -5.31 4.06 3.12
CA PHE A 179 -4.08 4.45 3.78
C PHE A 179 -3.31 3.20 4.20
N SER A 180 -2.07 3.07 3.74
CA SER A 180 -1.21 1.93 4.02
C SER A 180 0.23 2.37 4.22
N ILE A 181 0.73 2.22 5.44
CA ILE A 181 2.13 2.43 5.79
C ILE A 181 2.70 1.11 6.31
N ALA A 182 3.72 0.60 5.63
CA ALA A 182 4.41 -0.63 6.00
C ALA A 182 5.90 -0.37 6.26
N PHE A 183 6.52 -1.22 7.06
CA PHE A 183 7.95 -1.19 7.38
C PHE A 183 8.56 -2.57 7.08
N MET A 184 9.74 -2.61 6.46
CA MET A 184 10.37 -3.88 6.07
C MET A 184 11.04 -4.63 7.22
N PHE A 185 11.36 -3.95 8.33
CA PHE A 185 12.05 -4.57 9.46
C PHE A 185 11.20 -4.49 10.73
N ASP A 186 11.08 -5.64 11.39
CA ASP A 186 10.34 -5.83 12.65
C ASP A 186 11.01 -5.16 13.87
N SER A 187 12.28 -4.75 13.76
CA SER A 187 13.11 -4.36 14.90
C SER A 187 12.99 -2.90 15.29
N ALA A 188 12.20 -2.12 14.56
CA ALA A 188 12.19 -0.70 14.80
C ALA A 188 11.27 -0.34 15.96
N GLU A 189 11.80 0.52 16.82
CA GLU A 189 11.00 1.11 17.87
C GLU A 189 9.80 1.84 17.25
N PRO A 190 8.62 1.71 17.88
CA PRO A 190 7.43 2.37 17.38
C PRO A 190 7.65 3.87 17.27
N VAL A 191 7.08 4.50 16.24
CA VAL A 191 7.16 5.97 16.12
C VAL A 191 6.49 6.59 17.33
N SER A 192 7.23 7.43 18.05
CA SER A 192 6.65 8.26 19.11
C SER A 192 5.64 9.24 18.51
N ILE A 193 4.37 9.03 18.82
CA ILE A 193 3.29 9.94 18.45
C ILE A 193 3.37 11.15 19.37
N PRO A 194 3.38 12.38 18.84
CA PRO A 194 3.32 13.56 19.69
C PRO A 194 2.09 13.50 20.61
N PRO A 195 2.20 13.88 21.90
CA PRO A 195 1.06 13.87 22.81
C PRO A 195 -0.12 14.65 22.24
N GLY A 196 -1.29 14.02 22.16
CA GLY A 196 -2.51 14.64 21.63
C GLY A 196 -2.60 14.69 20.10
N ALA A 197 -1.60 14.21 19.35
CA ALA A 197 -1.70 14.14 17.90
C ALA A 197 -2.73 13.09 17.48
N VAL A 198 -3.68 13.51 16.64
CA VAL A 198 -4.69 12.63 16.04
C VAL A 198 -4.45 12.56 14.55
N ILE A 199 -4.38 11.35 14.02
CA ILE A 199 -4.19 11.10 12.60
C ILE A 199 -5.38 11.72 11.83
N PHE A 200 -5.05 12.50 10.80
CA PHE A 200 -5.96 13.24 9.95
C PHE A 200 -6.87 14.22 10.69
N LEU A 201 -6.45 14.70 11.87
CA LEU A 201 -7.27 15.56 12.73
C LEU A 201 -8.67 14.97 13.00
N ASP A 202 -8.75 13.64 13.10
CA ASP A 202 -9.99 12.87 13.22
C ASP A 202 -10.98 13.03 12.04
N ASN A 203 -10.54 13.58 10.92
CA ASN A 203 -11.38 13.89 9.77
C ASN A 203 -10.92 13.15 8.52
N ALA A 204 -11.39 11.90 8.38
CA ALA A 204 -11.17 11.07 7.20
C ALA A 204 -12.46 10.33 6.77
N PRO A 205 -13.51 11.06 6.35
CA PRO A 205 -14.87 10.53 6.17
C PRO A 205 -15.02 9.57 4.99
N HIS A 206 -14.01 9.45 4.12
CA HIS A 206 -14.01 8.47 3.03
C HIS A 206 -13.11 7.26 3.28
N LEU A 207 -12.38 7.22 4.41
CA LEU A 207 -11.41 6.17 4.67
C LEU A 207 -12.09 4.81 4.85
N ARG A 208 -11.76 3.85 3.98
CA ARG A 208 -12.31 2.49 3.96
C ARG A 208 -11.28 1.42 4.25
N SER A 209 -10.00 1.68 3.97
CA SER A 209 -8.91 0.74 4.16
C SER A 209 -7.79 1.40 4.95
N PHE A 210 -7.46 0.84 6.11
CA PHE A 210 -6.40 1.35 6.97
C PHE A 210 -5.39 0.25 7.32
N CYS A 211 -4.12 0.53 7.04
CA CYS A 211 -2.98 -0.30 7.38
C CYS A 211 -1.87 0.63 7.90
N TRP A 212 -1.42 0.39 9.12
CA TRP A 212 -0.26 1.09 9.67
C TRP A 212 0.56 0.13 10.51
N GLN A 213 1.78 -0.18 10.06
CA GLN A 213 2.76 -0.95 10.84
C GLN A 213 3.58 -0.05 11.77
N GLY A 214 3.77 -0.45 13.03
CA GLY A 214 4.66 0.29 13.95
C GLY A 214 4.07 1.56 14.61
N LEU A 215 2.76 1.79 14.51
CA LEU A 215 2.09 2.86 15.26
C LEU A 215 1.31 2.28 16.44
N HIS A 216 1.59 2.78 17.64
CA HIS A 216 0.76 2.55 18.83
C HIS A 216 -0.41 3.54 18.91
N SER A 217 -0.98 3.95 17.78
CA SER A 217 -2.02 4.96 17.80
C SER A 217 -3.26 4.47 18.54
N ASP A 218 -3.85 5.40 19.28
CA ASP A 218 -5.21 5.23 19.72
C ASP A 218 -6.16 5.41 18.54
N LEU A 219 -6.59 4.29 17.95
CA LEU A 219 -7.63 4.25 16.91
C LEU A 219 -9.02 4.48 17.53
N ARG A 220 -9.16 5.55 18.30
CA ARG A 220 -10.46 6.05 18.82
C ARG A 220 -11.08 7.12 17.92
N ALA A 221 -10.53 7.27 16.73
CA ALA A 221 -10.97 8.24 15.76
C ALA A 221 -12.37 7.91 15.22
N GLY A 222 -13.21 8.92 15.00
CA GLY A 222 -14.58 8.77 14.50
C GLY A 222 -14.66 8.05 13.15
N TRP A 223 -13.63 8.20 12.30
CA TRP A 223 -13.53 7.53 11.00
C TRP A 223 -13.27 6.01 11.09
N VAL A 224 -12.98 5.45 12.27
CA VAL A 224 -12.76 3.99 12.43
C VAL A 224 -14.05 3.20 12.17
N LYS A 225 -15.22 3.78 12.50
CA LYS A 225 -16.55 3.16 12.37
C LYS A 225 -16.95 2.76 10.97
N GLN A 226 -16.25 3.28 9.98
CA GLN A 226 -16.55 3.12 8.58
C GLN A 226 -15.48 2.37 7.79
N LEU A 227 -14.47 1.85 8.49
CA LEU A 227 -13.45 0.99 7.90
C LEU A 227 -14.09 -0.33 7.45
N SER A 228 -13.76 -0.71 6.23
CA SER A 228 -14.10 -2.00 5.62
C SER A 228 -12.91 -2.95 5.57
N GLN A 229 -11.69 -2.43 5.63
CA GLN A 229 -10.46 -3.22 5.59
C GLN A 229 -9.53 -2.69 6.67
N LEU A 230 -9.06 -3.59 7.53
CA LEU A 230 -8.17 -3.28 8.64
C LEU A 230 -7.01 -4.26 8.64
N TYR A 231 -5.79 -3.72 8.70
CA TYR A 231 -4.58 -4.48 9.00
C TYR A 231 -4.09 -4.08 10.38
N LEU A 232 -4.07 -5.03 11.31
CA LEU A 232 -3.54 -4.88 12.65
C LEU A 232 -2.11 -5.44 12.68
N PRO A 233 -1.11 -4.61 13.00
CA PRO A 233 0.30 -4.99 12.92
C PRO A 233 0.75 -5.81 14.13
N GLN A 234 1.97 -6.37 13.99
CA GLN A 234 2.64 -7.32 14.90
C GLN A 234 2.60 -6.97 16.40
N VAL A 235 2.51 -5.68 16.72
CA VAL A 235 2.56 -5.15 18.09
C VAL A 235 1.18 -4.99 18.75
N CYS A 236 0.12 -5.55 18.14
CA CYS A 236 -1.25 -5.44 18.65
C CYS A 236 -1.62 -6.66 19.50
N SER A 237 -1.79 -6.45 20.81
CA SER A 237 -2.34 -7.50 21.70
C SER A 237 -3.75 -7.89 21.27
N VAL A 238 -4.19 -9.13 21.60
CA VAL A 238 -5.53 -9.61 21.26
C VAL A 238 -6.62 -8.70 21.85
N GLN A 239 -6.45 -8.25 23.10
CA GLN A 239 -7.35 -7.28 23.74
C GLN A 239 -7.50 -6.01 22.90
N ARG A 240 -6.36 -5.41 22.56
CA ARG A 240 -6.31 -4.16 21.81
C ARG A 240 -6.93 -4.32 20.43
N ALA A 241 -6.64 -5.43 19.77
CA ALA A 241 -7.24 -5.79 18.49
C ALA A 241 -8.77 -5.85 18.60
N LEU A 242 -9.30 -6.55 19.61
CA LEU A 242 -10.73 -6.67 19.84
C LEU A 242 -11.39 -5.32 20.14
N ASP A 243 -10.73 -4.44 20.89
CA ASP A 243 -11.24 -3.10 21.16
C ASP A 243 -11.35 -2.27 19.87
N ILE A 244 -10.35 -2.33 18.99
CA ILE A 244 -10.39 -1.64 17.69
C ILE A 244 -11.46 -2.25 16.77
N ILE A 245 -11.54 -3.57 16.72
CA ILE A 245 -12.48 -4.31 15.86
C ILE A 245 -13.92 -4.03 16.29
N ARG A 246 -14.19 -3.89 17.60
CA ARG A 246 -15.50 -3.54 18.13
C ARG A 246 -16.00 -2.18 17.62
N GLU A 247 -15.08 -1.24 17.40
CA GLU A 247 -15.39 0.07 16.81
C GLU A 247 -15.57 0.01 15.28
N CYS A 248 -15.34 -1.14 14.62
CA CYS A 248 -15.43 -1.31 13.16
C CYS A 248 -16.62 -2.21 12.73
N PRO A 249 -17.89 -1.81 12.89
CA PRO A 249 -19.04 -2.68 12.60
C PRO A 249 -19.18 -3.09 11.13
N ARG A 250 -18.57 -2.35 10.19
CA ARG A 250 -18.60 -2.59 8.73
C ARG A 250 -17.37 -3.32 8.21
N LEU A 251 -16.60 -3.96 9.09
CA LEU A 251 -15.34 -4.59 8.72
C LEU A 251 -15.60 -5.81 7.82
N GLN A 252 -15.11 -5.77 6.58
CA GLN A 252 -15.21 -6.84 5.59
C GLN A 252 -13.94 -7.68 5.49
N LYS A 253 -12.77 -7.05 5.67
CA LYS A 253 -11.48 -7.74 5.66
C LYS A 253 -10.66 -7.37 6.89
N LEU A 254 -10.23 -8.38 7.62
CA LEU A 254 -9.33 -8.24 8.76
C LEU A 254 -8.06 -9.02 8.47
N THR A 255 -6.91 -8.35 8.57
CA THR A 255 -5.62 -9.02 8.69
C THR A 255 -5.08 -8.77 10.09
N TYR A 256 -4.84 -9.85 10.83
CA TYR A 256 -4.22 -9.82 12.15
C TYR A 256 -2.84 -10.46 12.06
N ASP A 257 -1.83 -9.64 12.31
CA ASP A 257 -0.42 -9.99 12.28
C ASP A 257 0.12 -9.72 13.69
N SER A 258 0.59 -10.73 14.42
CA SER A 258 1.00 -10.56 15.83
C SER A 258 2.07 -11.56 16.22
N HIS A 259 3.11 -11.08 16.90
CA HIS A 259 4.16 -11.93 17.48
C HIS A 259 4.18 -11.88 19.02
N ILE A 260 3.24 -11.15 19.64
CA ILE A 260 3.24 -10.95 21.09
C ILE A 260 2.41 -12.04 21.76
N LEU A 261 3.10 -12.94 22.45
CA LEU A 261 2.52 -14.00 23.27
C LEU A 261 2.16 -13.49 24.67
N HIS A 262 1.05 -12.78 24.87
CA HIS A 262 0.57 -12.47 26.23
C HIS A 262 -0.86 -12.94 26.41
N SER A 263 -1.02 -14.06 27.11
CA SER A 263 -2.30 -14.62 27.53
C SER A 263 -2.44 -14.45 29.04
N ALA A 264 -2.95 -13.29 29.46
CA ALA A 264 -3.72 -13.26 30.70
C ALA A 264 -5.12 -13.78 30.39
N GLU A 265 -5.80 -14.39 31.37
CA GLU A 265 -7.22 -14.72 31.26
C GLU A 265 -8.01 -13.42 31.07
N LEU A 266 -8.36 -13.11 29.82
CA LEU A 266 -9.16 -11.95 29.48
C LEU A 266 -10.63 -12.36 29.51
N VAL A 267 -11.42 -11.74 30.38
CA VAL A 267 -12.89 -11.84 30.34
C VAL A 267 -13.38 -10.85 29.30
N LEU A 268 -13.63 -11.32 28.07
CA LEU A 268 -14.07 -10.46 26.97
C LEU A 268 -15.42 -10.86 26.41
N GLU A 269 -16.20 -9.84 26.07
CA GLU A 269 -17.43 -9.99 25.30
C GLU A 269 -17.11 -10.34 23.85
N LYS A 270 -17.90 -11.24 23.27
CA LYS A 270 -17.79 -11.60 21.86
C LYS A 270 -18.16 -10.41 20.97
N VAL A 271 -17.33 -10.15 19.96
CA VAL A 271 -17.55 -9.13 18.94
C VAL A 271 -18.21 -9.77 17.73
N ASN A 272 -19.39 -9.26 17.37
CA ASN A 272 -20.13 -9.72 16.19
C ASN A 272 -19.72 -8.89 14.96
N LEU A 273 -19.27 -9.55 13.90
CA LEU A 273 -18.81 -8.93 12.65
C LEU A 273 -19.55 -9.55 11.46
N PRO A 274 -20.83 -9.16 11.25
CA PRO A 274 -21.69 -9.80 10.25
C PRO A 274 -21.23 -9.56 8.81
N GLU A 275 -20.46 -8.50 8.54
CA GLU A 275 -19.93 -8.18 7.21
C GLU A 275 -18.54 -8.78 6.94
N LEU A 276 -17.89 -9.38 7.95
CA LEU A 276 -16.53 -9.89 7.80
C LEU A 276 -16.50 -11.11 6.87
N CYS A 277 -15.98 -10.94 5.66
CA CYS A 277 -15.92 -11.97 4.62
C CYS A 277 -14.51 -12.53 4.39
N SER A 278 -13.47 -11.89 4.93
CA SER A 278 -12.09 -12.37 4.82
C SER A 278 -11.34 -12.10 6.13
N LEU A 279 -10.84 -13.17 6.74
CA LEU A 279 -9.99 -13.12 7.93
C LEU A 279 -8.63 -13.73 7.60
N ASN A 280 -7.57 -12.93 7.70
CA ASN A 280 -6.19 -13.35 7.43
C ASN A 280 -5.37 -13.30 8.73
N LEU A 281 -4.95 -14.46 9.22
CA LEU A 281 -4.20 -14.62 10.44
C LEU A 281 -2.74 -14.94 10.12
N LYS A 282 -1.85 -14.06 10.60
CA LYS A 282 -0.39 -14.14 10.48
C LYS A 282 0.24 -13.99 11.86
N ALA A 283 -0.14 -14.86 12.78
CA ALA A 283 0.35 -14.84 14.14
C ALA A 283 0.58 -16.28 14.63
N ASP A 284 1.09 -16.41 15.85
CA ASP A 284 1.14 -17.69 16.52
C ASP A 284 -0.27 -18.27 16.75
N PHE A 285 -0.34 -19.59 16.93
CA PHE A 285 -1.60 -20.31 17.09
C PHE A 285 -2.40 -19.85 18.31
N THR A 286 -1.73 -19.52 19.41
CA THR A 286 -2.38 -19.13 20.66
C THR A 286 -3.09 -17.78 20.49
N ALA A 287 -2.41 -16.77 19.93
CA ALA A 287 -3.00 -15.46 19.67
C ALA A 287 -4.16 -15.55 18.65
N CYS A 288 -3.98 -16.33 17.57
CA CYS A 288 -5.01 -16.56 16.57
C CYS A 288 -6.25 -17.23 17.17
N SER A 289 -6.07 -18.29 17.96
CA SER A 289 -7.14 -19.03 18.62
C SER A 289 -7.91 -18.15 19.62
N ALA A 290 -7.19 -17.35 20.41
CA ALA A 290 -7.79 -16.39 21.32
C ALA A 290 -8.67 -15.37 20.57
N LEU A 291 -8.15 -14.76 19.49
CA LEU A 291 -8.90 -13.83 18.66
C LEU A 291 -10.17 -14.48 18.07
N LEU A 292 -10.05 -15.69 17.52
CA LEU A 292 -11.16 -16.45 16.95
C LEU A 292 -12.24 -16.81 17.97
N THR A 293 -11.88 -17.00 19.24
CA THR A 293 -12.84 -17.30 20.32
C THR A 293 -13.77 -16.12 20.60
N TYR A 294 -13.27 -14.90 20.38
CA TYR A 294 -13.99 -13.66 20.67
C TYR A 294 -14.61 -12.99 19.44
N ILE A 295 -14.38 -13.48 18.22
CA ILE A 295 -15.00 -12.93 17.01
C ILE A 295 -16.05 -13.90 16.48
N THR A 296 -17.23 -13.36 16.18
CA THR A 296 -18.27 -14.07 15.42
C THR A 296 -18.36 -13.48 14.02
N PRO A 297 -17.69 -14.08 13.02
CA PRO A 297 -17.68 -13.56 11.65
C PRO A 297 -18.95 -13.96 10.89
N ASN A 298 -19.10 -13.46 9.66
CA ASN A 298 -20.06 -13.99 8.70
C ASN A 298 -19.83 -15.51 8.48
N PRO A 299 -20.87 -16.36 8.39
CA PRO A 299 -20.71 -17.79 8.10
C PRO A 299 -19.97 -18.10 6.79
N ALA A 300 -20.00 -17.21 5.81
CA ALA A 300 -19.27 -17.31 4.55
C ALA A 300 -17.85 -16.71 4.60
N CYS A 301 -17.36 -16.34 5.79
CA CYS A 301 -16.04 -15.74 5.96
C CYS A 301 -14.93 -16.71 5.56
N LEU A 302 -14.05 -16.25 4.68
CA LEU A 302 -12.86 -16.98 4.28
C LEU A 302 -11.76 -16.79 5.34
N LEU A 303 -11.46 -17.88 6.06
CA LEU A 303 -10.30 -17.94 6.95
C LEU A 303 -9.05 -18.31 6.15
N LYS A 304 -8.04 -17.44 6.20
CA LYS A 304 -6.68 -17.70 5.71
C LYS A 304 -5.74 -17.67 6.90
N TRP A 305 -4.93 -18.71 7.01
CA TRP A 305 -3.85 -18.78 7.97
C TRP A 305 -2.54 -18.88 7.23
N THR A 306 -1.65 -17.93 7.45
CA THR A 306 -0.26 -18.04 7.03
C THR A 306 0.60 -18.30 8.26
N TYR A 307 1.15 -19.51 8.36
CA TYR A 307 2.13 -19.82 9.39
C TYR A 307 3.46 -19.18 9.01
N GLU A 308 3.86 -18.15 9.74
CA GLU A 308 5.19 -17.58 9.60
C GLU A 308 6.11 -18.30 10.58
N LYS A 309 7.02 -19.13 10.04
CA LYS A 309 8.03 -19.76 10.85
C LYS A 309 8.92 -18.65 11.37
N SER A 310 8.75 -18.27 12.64
CA SER A 310 9.58 -17.26 13.28
C SER A 310 11.04 -17.72 13.20
N THR A 311 11.77 -17.20 12.22
CA THR A 311 13.22 -17.40 12.09
C THR A 311 13.97 -16.44 12.99
N ARG A 312 13.31 -15.87 14.01
CA ARG A 312 13.96 -15.11 15.06
C ARG A 312 14.88 -16.08 15.80
N LEU A 313 16.14 -16.09 15.38
CA LEU A 313 17.25 -16.53 16.19
C LEU A 313 17.09 -15.75 17.50
N LEU A 314 16.67 -16.44 18.55
CA LEU A 314 16.71 -15.89 19.90
C LEU A 314 18.09 -15.25 20.05
N PRO A 315 18.19 -13.98 20.52
CA PRO A 315 19.49 -13.43 20.85
C PRO A 315 20.16 -14.45 21.77
N LYS A 316 21.33 -14.97 21.35
CA LYS A 316 22.16 -15.78 22.23
C LYS A 316 22.48 -14.87 23.43
N ILE A 317 21.82 -15.16 24.55
CA ILE A 317 22.12 -14.56 25.85
C ILE A 317 23.51 -15.03 26.26
#